data_AF-A0A1F6TR87-F1
#
_entry.id   AF-A0A1F6TR87-F1
#
_cell.length_a   1.000
_cell.length_b   1.000
_cell.length_c   1.000
_cell.angle_alpha   90.00
_cell.angle_beta   90.00
_cell.angle_gamma   90.00
#
_symmetry.space_group_name_H-M   'P 1'
#
loop_
_entity.id
_entity.type
_entity.pdbx_description
1 polymer ?
#
loop_
_entity_poly.entity_id
_entity_poly.type
_entity_poly.pdbx_seq_one_letter_code
_entity_poly.pdbx_strand_id
1 'polypeptide(L)'
;MPAARRVRGARADAAPARRRARRLAPSLLLGALLLAVSGCATYSDSFRPIEQQLQAQRYDLALQELERKPHPDRDEVLYLLNRGMLTRMNRDLEASNQALEAAKQRMEALYAASVSEHALAFVINDATLSYAGEEYEQVLVRVYKALNYLEQGQPDAARVEALQIDIKLREIAERLPENRYAGDAFARYLTGLVYEELGEWSDALIAYRKAYEAYRTYRRNNAGEPPSQLKQDLLRLTSRQGLRDELAKYRKEFAIDRWMSLEELGQGGELVFLLHNGLAPIKREHAVTVVNPNSGHLIRVSLPYYQTRAPAVTAARLNLGGSAATTEPAEDVQAMAVESLNAKMPVITARAVARAAVKQEVARKAGGRDNRDQQASLAPALLSLTVEVAGLLTERADTRSWLTLPHDIQLVRLPLPPGEYTVNVELLGPHRQAIETRTLPRVTIRKGHKTFVSQHVVSP
;
A
#
# COMPACT_ATOMS: atom_id res chain seq x y z
N MET A 1 -32.82 -91.74 52.47
CA MET A 1 -31.43 -91.94 52.02
C MET A 1 -31.39 -91.92 50.49
N PRO A 2 -30.33 -91.38 49.89
CA PRO A 2 -30.37 -90.29 48.89
C PRO A 2 -29.94 -90.77 47.48
N ALA A 3 -30.11 -90.02 46.40
CA ALA A 3 -29.18 -88.96 45.95
C ALA A 3 -29.88 -88.14 44.82
N ALA A 4 -30.14 -86.85 45.00
CA ALA A 4 -29.22 -85.73 44.76
C ALA A 4 -28.84 -85.50 43.28
N ARG A 5 -29.48 -84.52 42.63
CA ARG A 5 -28.90 -83.68 41.55
C ARG A 5 -29.82 -82.47 41.31
N ARG A 6 -29.53 -81.35 41.97
CA ARG A 6 -28.74 -80.18 41.53
C ARG A 6 -29.44 -79.29 40.49
N VAL A 7 -29.80 -78.12 41.00
CA VAL A 7 -30.21 -76.86 40.39
C VAL A 7 -29.27 -76.40 39.27
N ARG A 8 -29.84 -75.98 38.14
CA ARG A 8 -29.31 -75.00 37.15
C ARG A 8 -30.55 -74.27 36.61
N GLY A 9 -30.78 -72.98 36.85
CA GLY A 9 -29.85 -71.87 36.72
C GLY A 9 -29.92 -71.34 35.29
N ALA A 10 -31.01 -70.63 34.97
CA ALA A 10 -31.19 -69.95 33.69
C ALA A 10 -30.06 -68.93 33.49
N ARG A 11 -29.16 -69.18 32.54
CA ARG A 11 -28.22 -68.20 32.02
C ARG A 11 -28.80 -67.63 30.74
N ALA A 12 -29.07 -66.34 30.76
CA ALA A 12 -29.35 -65.56 29.56
C ALA A 12 -28.11 -65.58 28.65
N ASP A 13 -28.28 -66.01 27.42
CA ASP A 13 -27.28 -65.90 26.37
C ASP A 13 -27.07 -64.43 26.01
N ALA A 14 -25.98 -63.85 26.50
CA ALA A 14 -25.51 -62.55 26.06
C ALA A 14 -24.86 -62.69 24.68
N ALA A 15 -25.58 -62.26 23.63
CA ALA A 15 -25.00 -62.08 22.30
C ALA A 15 -23.87 -61.02 22.35
N PRO A 16 -22.74 -61.22 21.67
CA PRO A 16 -21.70 -60.21 21.62
C PRO A 16 -22.19 -59.00 20.81
N ALA A 17 -22.35 -57.86 21.47
CA ALA A 17 -22.63 -56.58 20.84
C ALA A 17 -21.48 -56.23 19.88
N ARG A 18 -21.66 -56.53 18.59
CA ARG A 18 -20.81 -56.02 17.51
C ARG A 18 -20.98 -54.50 17.50
N ARG A 19 -20.06 -53.77 18.15
CA ARG A 19 -19.87 -52.34 17.89
C ARG A 19 -19.49 -52.20 16.41
N ARG A 20 -20.49 -51.95 15.56
CA ARG A 20 -20.23 -51.42 14.21
C ARG A 20 -19.59 -50.05 14.42
N ALA A 21 -18.26 -50.00 14.38
CA ALA A 21 -17.57 -48.76 14.16
C ALA A 21 -18.20 -48.14 12.91
N ARG A 22 -18.88 -46.99 13.06
CA ARG A 22 -19.34 -46.20 11.93
C ARG A 22 -18.09 -45.87 11.12
N ARG A 23 -17.87 -46.60 10.02
CA ARG A 23 -16.87 -46.23 9.02
C ARG A 23 -17.32 -44.87 8.49
N LEU A 24 -16.69 -43.80 8.96
CA LEU A 24 -16.80 -42.49 8.32
C LEU A 24 -16.44 -42.73 6.85
N ALA A 25 -17.43 -42.57 5.96
CA ALA A 25 -17.29 -42.91 4.56
C ALA A 25 -16.13 -42.08 3.95
N PRO A 26 -15.23 -42.69 3.16
CA PRO A 26 -14.15 -41.97 2.47
C PRO A 26 -14.67 -40.83 1.57
N SER A 27 -15.96 -40.84 1.25
CA SER A 27 -16.70 -39.78 0.55
C SER A 27 -16.71 -38.43 1.30
N LEU A 28 -16.73 -38.42 2.63
CA LEU A 28 -16.70 -37.18 3.44
C LEU A 28 -15.30 -36.54 3.47
N LEU A 29 -14.25 -37.36 3.45
CA LEU A 29 -12.86 -36.90 3.36
C LEU A 29 -12.53 -36.38 1.95
N LEU A 30 -13.07 -37.02 0.90
CA LEU A 30 -12.92 -36.55 -0.48
C LEU A 30 -13.69 -35.24 -0.72
N GLY A 31 -14.87 -35.08 -0.11
CA GLY A 31 -15.63 -33.83 -0.12
C GLY A 31 -14.93 -32.69 0.60
N ALA A 32 -14.31 -32.95 1.75
CA ALA A 32 -13.49 -31.96 2.48
C ALA A 32 -12.21 -31.58 1.71
N LEU A 33 -11.61 -32.53 0.97
CA LEU A 33 -10.45 -32.27 0.11
C LEU A 33 -10.83 -31.45 -1.14
N LEU A 34 -12.00 -31.69 -1.74
CA LEU A 34 -12.52 -30.90 -2.87
C LEU A 34 -12.94 -29.48 -2.46
N LEU A 35 -13.47 -29.30 -1.24
CA LEU A 35 -13.75 -27.97 -0.66
C LEU A 35 -12.48 -27.18 -0.30
N ALA A 36 -11.34 -27.85 -0.09
CA ALA A 36 -10.06 -27.20 0.17
C ALA A 36 -9.35 -26.70 -1.11
N VAL A 37 -9.79 -27.14 -2.30
CA VAL A 37 -9.19 -26.75 -3.60
C VAL A 37 -9.92 -25.59 -4.27
N SER A 38 -11.13 -25.22 -3.82
CA SER A 38 -11.84 -24.03 -4.28
C SER A 38 -11.26 -22.75 -3.67
N GLY A 39 -10.12 -22.32 -4.21
CA GLY A 39 -9.66 -20.93 -4.25
C GLY A 39 -9.26 -20.32 -2.91
N CYS A 40 -7.98 -20.37 -2.58
CA CYS A 40 -7.42 -19.43 -1.61
C CYS A 40 -7.37 -18.04 -2.27
N ALA A 41 -8.47 -17.30 -2.17
CA ALA A 41 -8.52 -15.91 -2.60
C ALA A 41 -7.45 -15.10 -1.86
N THR A 42 -6.62 -14.38 -2.60
CA THR A 42 -5.64 -13.47 -2.02
C THR A 42 -6.33 -12.22 -1.46
N TYR A 43 -5.67 -11.47 -0.58
CA TYR A 43 -6.18 -10.17 -0.12
C TYR A 43 -6.61 -9.30 -1.31
N SER A 44 -5.75 -9.22 -2.32
CA SER A 44 -5.95 -8.47 -3.56
C SER A 44 -7.15 -8.92 -4.39
N ASP A 45 -7.51 -10.21 -4.36
CA ASP A 45 -8.73 -10.70 -5.02
C ASP A 45 -9.98 -10.34 -4.25
N SER A 46 -9.88 -10.32 -2.93
CA SER A 46 -10.97 -9.91 -2.05
C SER A 46 -11.33 -8.42 -2.21
N PHE A 47 -10.40 -7.60 -2.70
CA PHE A 47 -10.58 -6.15 -2.84
C PHE A 47 -11.36 -5.74 -4.11
N ARG A 48 -11.50 -6.64 -5.09
CA ARG A 48 -12.16 -6.34 -6.39
C ARG A 48 -13.56 -5.71 -6.29
N PRO A 49 -14.46 -6.12 -5.38
CA PRO A 49 -15.77 -5.48 -5.25
C PRO A 49 -15.68 -4.00 -4.88
N ILE A 50 -14.70 -3.61 -4.05
CA ILE A 50 -14.46 -2.22 -3.67
C ILE A 50 -13.96 -1.43 -4.90
N GLU A 51 -13.02 -2.01 -5.66
CA GLU A 51 -12.50 -1.39 -6.90
C GLU A 51 -13.61 -1.14 -7.92
N GLN A 52 -14.55 -2.07 -8.08
CA GLN A 52 -15.69 -1.90 -8.99
C GLN A 52 -16.57 -0.72 -8.59
N GLN A 53 -16.81 -0.50 -7.29
CA GLN A 53 -17.56 0.67 -6.83
C GLN A 53 -16.76 1.96 -7.03
N LEU A 54 -15.44 1.95 -6.85
CA LEU A 54 -14.57 3.09 -7.11
C LEU A 54 -14.55 3.49 -8.59
N GLN A 55 -14.48 2.52 -9.51
CA GLN A 55 -14.58 2.74 -10.95
C GLN A 55 -15.93 3.35 -11.35
N ALA A 56 -17.00 2.97 -10.65
CA ALA A 56 -18.34 3.54 -10.81
C ALA A 56 -18.54 4.87 -10.07
N GLN A 57 -17.51 5.42 -9.41
CA GLN A 57 -17.55 6.63 -8.59
C GLN A 57 -18.56 6.57 -7.42
N ARG A 58 -18.85 5.37 -6.92
CA ARG A 58 -19.76 5.11 -5.79
C ARG A 58 -18.96 4.91 -4.51
N TYR A 59 -18.37 5.99 -4.01
CA TYR A 59 -17.45 5.96 -2.86
C TYR A 59 -18.12 5.52 -1.57
N ASP A 60 -19.40 5.86 -1.38
CA ASP A 60 -20.24 5.43 -0.28
C ASP A 60 -20.43 3.89 -0.27
N LEU A 61 -20.72 3.30 -1.44
CA LEU A 61 -20.83 1.85 -1.57
C LEU A 61 -19.47 1.17 -1.42
N ALA A 62 -18.40 1.75 -1.95
CA ALA A 62 -17.04 1.25 -1.74
C ALA A 62 -16.68 1.19 -0.24
N LEU A 63 -17.05 2.21 0.53
CA LEU A 63 -16.86 2.25 1.98
C LEU A 63 -17.70 1.17 2.69
N GLN A 64 -18.97 1.01 2.32
CA GLN A 64 -19.83 -0.05 2.87
C GLN A 64 -19.26 -1.44 2.58
N GLU A 65 -18.75 -1.69 1.38
CA GLU A 65 -18.09 -2.94 1.03
C GLU A 65 -16.86 -3.20 1.90
N LEU A 66 -16.05 -2.17 2.19
CA LEU A 66 -14.91 -2.29 3.11
C LEU A 66 -15.37 -2.63 4.54
N GLU A 67 -16.34 -1.91 5.07
CA GLU A 67 -16.82 -2.05 6.46
C GLU A 67 -17.50 -3.40 6.73
N ARG A 68 -18.10 -4.02 5.71
CA ARG A 68 -18.73 -5.34 5.83
C ARG A 68 -17.72 -6.49 5.83
N LYS A 69 -16.50 -6.26 5.36
CA LYS A 69 -15.48 -7.32 5.28
C LYS A 69 -14.90 -7.60 6.66
N PRO A 70 -14.77 -8.88 7.05
CA PRO A 70 -14.04 -9.23 8.26
C PRO A 70 -12.57 -8.82 8.10
N HIS A 71 -12.06 -8.08 9.07
CA HIS A 71 -10.66 -7.67 9.14
C HIS A 71 -10.09 -8.12 10.50
N PRO A 72 -9.24 -9.16 10.52
CA PRO A 72 -8.56 -9.57 11.75
C PRO A 72 -7.61 -8.47 12.26
N ASP A 73 -7.27 -8.48 13.55
CA ASP A 73 -6.39 -7.48 14.20
C ASP A 73 -5.03 -7.27 13.50
N ARG A 74 -4.52 -8.32 12.84
CA ARG A 74 -3.27 -8.27 12.05
C ARG A 74 -3.40 -7.44 10.75
N ASP A 75 -4.62 -7.22 10.28
CA ASP A 75 -4.95 -6.47 9.06
C ASP A 75 -5.58 -5.10 9.39
N GLU A 76 -5.65 -4.74 10.68
CA GLU A 76 -6.31 -3.53 11.17
C GLU A 76 -5.73 -2.25 10.56
N VAL A 77 -4.39 -2.13 10.46
CA VAL A 77 -3.74 -1.01 9.78
C VAL A 77 -4.28 -0.87 8.37
N LEU A 78 -4.32 -1.97 7.63
CA LEU A 78 -4.73 -1.95 6.23
C LEU A 78 -6.20 -1.57 6.08
N TYR A 79 -7.06 -2.05 6.97
CA TYR A 79 -8.46 -1.60 7.04
C TYR A 79 -8.55 -0.08 7.26
N LEU A 80 -7.83 0.45 8.26
CA LEU A 80 -7.85 1.88 8.60
C LEU A 80 -7.30 2.76 7.47
N LEU A 81 -6.24 2.33 6.80
CA LEU A 81 -5.66 3.00 5.64
C LEU A 81 -6.65 3.09 4.47
N ASN A 82 -7.29 1.98 4.10
CA ASN A 82 -8.29 1.99 3.04
C ASN A 82 -9.50 2.83 3.43
N ARG A 83 -9.98 2.71 4.68
CA ARG A 83 -11.09 3.51 5.20
C ARG A 83 -10.79 5.01 5.08
N GLY A 84 -9.59 5.43 5.49
CA GLY A 84 -9.17 6.82 5.40
C GLY A 84 -9.18 7.38 3.98
N MET A 85 -8.75 6.60 2.99
CA MET A 85 -8.82 7.02 1.58
C MET A 85 -10.25 7.04 1.05
N LEU A 86 -11.07 6.04 1.37
CA LEU A 86 -12.47 5.99 0.91
C LEU A 86 -13.29 7.16 1.47
N THR A 87 -13.12 7.51 2.74
CA THR A 87 -13.77 8.69 3.34
C THR A 87 -13.25 9.99 2.71
N ARG A 88 -11.94 10.08 2.39
CA ARG A 88 -11.38 11.24 1.67
C ARG A 88 -11.97 11.38 0.27
N MET A 89 -12.06 10.28 -0.49
CA MET A 89 -12.71 10.25 -1.80
C MET A 89 -14.18 10.69 -1.73
N ASN A 90 -14.86 10.32 -0.64
CA ASN A 90 -16.23 10.75 -0.33
C ASN A 90 -16.35 12.17 0.26
N ARG A 91 -15.26 12.95 0.27
CA ARG A 91 -15.16 14.33 0.81
C ARG A 91 -15.36 14.47 2.32
N ASP A 92 -15.40 13.37 3.06
CA ASP A 92 -15.34 13.39 4.53
C ASP A 92 -13.87 13.38 4.99
N LEU A 93 -13.26 14.56 4.94
CA LEU A 93 -11.86 14.78 5.28
C LEU A 93 -11.59 14.60 6.79
N GLU A 94 -12.60 14.82 7.64
CA GLU A 94 -12.46 14.63 9.09
C GLU A 94 -12.44 13.14 9.45
N ALA A 95 -13.40 12.36 8.96
CA ALA A 95 -13.39 10.90 9.14
C ALA A 95 -12.14 10.27 8.52
N SER A 96 -11.66 10.82 7.39
CA SER A 96 -10.37 10.43 6.82
C SER A 96 -9.21 10.66 7.79
N ASN A 97 -9.11 11.86 8.36
CA ASN A 97 -8.04 12.18 9.31
C ASN A 97 -8.08 11.31 10.57
N GLN A 98 -9.27 10.97 11.08
CA GLN A 98 -9.45 10.07 12.21
C GLN A 98 -8.97 8.64 11.88
N ALA A 99 -9.38 8.09 10.73
CA ALA A 99 -8.97 6.75 10.30
C ALA A 99 -7.46 6.67 10.04
N LEU A 100 -6.88 7.67 9.36
CA LEU A 100 -5.45 7.73 9.08
C LEU A 100 -4.61 7.97 10.36
N GLU A 101 -5.13 8.69 11.35
CA GLU A 101 -4.47 8.81 12.66
C GLU A 101 -4.41 7.48 13.39
N ALA A 102 -5.53 6.75 13.44
CA ALA A 102 -5.58 5.43 14.05
C ALA A 102 -4.62 4.45 13.33
N ALA A 103 -4.58 4.49 11.99
CA ALA A 103 -3.64 3.69 11.20
C ALA A 103 -2.19 4.00 11.60
N LYS A 104 -1.84 5.29 11.62
CA LYS A 104 -0.50 5.78 11.98
C LYS A 104 -0.07 5.32 13.37
N GLN A 105 -0.94 5.44 14.38
CA GLN A 105 -0.64 4.97 15.74
C GLN A 105 -0.41 3.46 15.79
N ARG A 106 -1.24 2.69 15.09
CA ARG A 106 -1.09 1.22 15.01
C ARG A 106 0.17 0.81 14.25
N MET A 107 0.55 1.50 13.18
CA MET A 107 1.80 1.29 12.45
C MET A 107 3.01 1.44 13.39
N GLU A 108 3.10 2.54 14.14
CA GLU A 108 4.21 2.78 15.08
C GLU A 108 4.24 1.73 16.20
N ALA A 109 3.08 1.29 16.70
CA ALA A 109 3.00 0.25 17.72
C ALA A 109 3.50 -1.13 17.22
N LEU A 110 3.11 -1.51 16.00
CA LEU A 110 3.57 -2.75 15.37
C LEU A 110 5.06 -2.70 15.02
N TYR A 111 5.59 -1.51 14.73
CA TYR A 111 7.00 -1.31 14.48
C TYR A 111 7.88 -1.58 15.71
N ALA A 112 7.35 -1.36 16.92
CA ALA A 112 8.05 -1.56 18.19
C ALA A 112 8.00 -3.02 18.71
N ALA A 113 7.10 -3.87 18.18
CA ALA A 113 6.87 -5.23 18.67
C ALA A 113 6.98 -6.25 17.53
N SER A 114 8.11 -6.98 17.41
CA SER A 114 8.27 -7.90 16.27
C SER A 114 9.00 -9.23 16.50
N VAL A 115 9.60 -9.48 17.68
CA VAL A 115 10.43 -10.68 17.86
C VAL A 115 9.63 -11.98 17.79
N SER A 116 8.45 -12.06 18.42
CA SER A 116 7.60 -13.26 18.45
C SER A 116 6.84 -13.50 17.14
N GLU A 117 6.35 -12.45 16.47
CA GLU A 117 5.67 -12.58 15.17
C GLU A 117 6.62 -13.06 14.07
N HIS A 118 7.85 -12.56 14.04
CA HIS A 118 8.85 -13.02 13.08
C HIS A 118 9.19 -14.51 13.25
N ALA A 119 9.17 -15.03 14.49
CA ALA A 119 9.35 -16.45 14.75
C ALA A 119 8.17 -17.31 14.24
N LEU A 120 6.92 -16.86 14.45
CA LEU A 120 5.72 -17.55 13.96
C LEU A 120 5.65 -17.55 12.42
N ALA A 121 5.92 -16.40 11.79
CA ALA A 121 5.95 -16.28 10.33
C ALA A 121 7.05 -17.12 9.71
N PHE A 122 8.20 -17.30 10.37
CA PHE A 122 9.23 -18.23 9.91
C PHE A 122 8.69 -19.67 9.83
N VAL A 123 7.84 -20.08 10.77
CA VAL A 123 7.24 -21.43 10.77
C VAL A 123 6.11 -21.57 9.74
N ILE A 124 5.21 -20.60 9.68
CA ILE A 124 3.97 -20.70 8.88
C ILE A 124 4.18 -20.13 7.47
N ASN A 125 4.17 -18.81 7.30
CA ASN A 125 4.53 -18.06 6.09
C ASN A 125 4.52 -16.56 6.40
N ASP A 126 4.93 -15.71 5.45
CA ASP A 126 4.99 -14.26 5.68
C ASP A 126 3.60 -13.59 5.73
N ALA A 127 2.55 -14.20 5.17
CA ALA A 127 1.18 -13.65 5.21
C ALA A 127 0.55 -13.70 6.62
N THR A 128 1.20 -14.30 7.62
CA THR A 128 0.72 -14.30 9.01
C THR A 128 1.21 -13.12 9.85
N LEU A 129 2.16 -12.33 9.34
CA LEU A 129 2.66 -11.14 10.05
C LEU A 129 1.57 -10.07 10.19
N SER A 130 1.62 -9.25 11.23
CA SER A 130 0.81 -8.04 11.27
C SER A 130 1.24 -7.06 10.18
N TYR A 131 0.28 -6.49 9.48
CA TYR A 131 0.54 -5.52 8.42
C TYR A 131 0.89 -4.17 9.06
N ALA A 132 2.16 -3.77 9.01
CA ALA A 132 2.62 -2.49 9.54
C ALA A 132 2.72 -1.37 8.48
N GLY A 133 2.39 -1.68 7.22
CA GLY A 133 2.60 -0.79 6.08
C GLY A 133 4.05 -0.74 5.59
N GLU A 134 4.23 -0.52 4.29
CA GLU A 134 5.54 -0.32 3.68
C GLU A 134 6.10 1.08 4.05
N GLU A 135 7.41 1.30 3.92
CA GLU A 135 8.05 2.56 4.36
C GLU A 135 7.45 3.79 3.64
N TYR A 136 7.16 3.67 2.34
CA TYR A 136 6.51 4.73 1.58
C TYR A 136 5.06 4.97 2.03
N GLU A 137 4.33 3.92 2.42
CA GLU A 137 2.96 4.04 2.94
C GLU A 137 2.93 4.77 4.29
N GLN A 138 3.94 4.56 5.14
CA GLN A 138 4.11 5.29 6.40
C GLN A 138 4.41 6.78 6.20
N VAL A 139 4.93 7.18 5.03
CA VAL A 139 5.06 8.59 4.65
C VAL A 139 3.75 9.09 4.06
N LEU A 140 3.14 8.34 3.14
CA LEU A 140 1.92 8.73 2.45
C LEU A 140 0.73 8.90 3.40
N VAL A 141 0.62 8.14 4.49
CA VAL A 141 -0.41 8.37 5.51
C VAL A 141 -0.35 9.79 6.09
N ARG A 142 0.85 10.35 6.24
CA ARG A 142 1.09 11.72 6.74
C ARG A 142 0.83 12.75 5.65
N VAL A 143 1.22 12.45 4.41
CA VAL A 143 0.91 13.27 3.22
C VAL A 143 -0.59 13.46 3.08
N TYR A 144 -1.38 12.39 3.13
CA TYR A 144 -2.83 12.48 2.99
C TYR A 144 -3.50 13.22 4.13
N LYS A 145 -3.00 13.07 5.37
CA LYS A 145 -3.47 13.89 6.49
C LYS A 145 -3.15 15.37 6.30
N ALA A 146 -1.95 15.71 5.86
CA ALA A 146 -1.57 17.10 5.54
C ALA A 146 -2.46 17.67 4.43
N LEU A 147 -2.71 16.92 3.35
CA LEU A 147 -3.62 17.33 2.28
C LEU A 147 -5.06 17.52 2.77
N ASN A 148 -5.58 16.63 3.61
CA ASN A 148 -6.89 16.79 4.23
C ASN A 148 -6.97 18.11 5.02
N TYR A 149 -5.98 18.38 5.88
CA TYR A 149 -5.95 19.63 6.66
C TYR A 149 -5.84 20.88 5.77
N LEU A 150 -5.04 20.83 4.70
CA LEU A 150 -4.91 21.94 3.75
C LEU A 150 -6.23 22.21 3.00
N GLU A 151 -6.93 21.17 2.56
CA GLU A 151 -8.25 21.29 1.92
C GLU A 151 -9.34 21.76 2.91
N GLN A 152 -9.17 21.50 4.21
CA GLN A 152 -10.01 22.05 5.28
C GLN A 152 -9.62 23.47 5.72
N GLY A 153 -8.57 24.06 5.13
CA GLY A 153 -8.08 25.39 5.52
C GLY A 153 -7.40 25.43 6.89
N GLN A 154 -6.77 24.33 7.31
CA GLN A 154 -6.08 24.15 8.60
C GLN A 154 -4.56 23.98 8.42
N PRO A 155 -3.83 25.02 7.97
CA PRO A 155 -2.41 24.91 7.66
C PRO A 155 -1.54 24.59 8.89
N ASP A 156 -1.94 25.03 10.09
CA ASP A 156 -1.22 24.69 11.34
C ASP A 156 -1.25 23.18 11.65
N ALA A 157 -2.39 22.52 11.41
CA ALA A 157 -2.51 21.07 11.56
C ALA A 157 -1.71 20.34 10.46
N ALA A 158 -1.72 20.87 9.24
CA ALA A 158 -0.87 20.35 8.16
C ALA A 158 0.62 20.47 8.49
N ARG A 159 1.06 21.54 9.16
CA ARG A 159 2.44 21.75 9.62
C ARG A 159 2.92 20.65 10.56
N VAL A 160 2.05 20.20 11.47
CA VAL A 160 2.36 19.08 12.37
C VAL A 160 2.67 17.82 11.58
N GLU A 161 1.87 17.49 10.57
CA GLU A 161 2.14 16.35 9.70
C GLU A 161 3.37 16.57 8.82
N ALA A 162 3.62 17.79 8.35
CA ALA A 162 4.82 18.15 7.58
C ALA A 162 6.12 17.90 8.37
N LEU A 163 6.12 18.22 9.67
CA LEU A 163 7.22 17.89 10.57
C LEU A 163 7.36 16.38 10.76
N GLN A 164 6.25 15.67 10.92
CA GLN A 164 6.27 14.22 11.11
C GLN A 164 6.72 13.47 9.85
N ILE A 165 6.47 14.01 8.65
CA ILE A 165 7.04 13.52 7.38
C ILE A 165 8.57 13.58 7.46
N ASP A 166 9.13 14.73 7.85
CA ASP A 166 10.58 14.90 7.93
C ASP A 166 11.22 13.94 8.96
N ILE A 167 10.56 13.73 10.10
CA ILE A 167 11.00 12.76 11.12
C ILE A 167 10.99 11.34 10.54
N LYS A 168 9.86 10.90 9.97
CA LYS A 168 9.72 9.55 9.45
C LYS A 168 10.69 9.27 8.30
N LEU A 169 10.89 10.23 7.39
CA LEU A 169 11.88 10.11 6.31
C LEU A 169 13.31 9.95 6.84
N ARG A 170 13.66 10.62 7.94
CA ARG A 170 14.97 10.45 8.60
C ARG A 170 15.10 9.08 9.24
N GLU A 171 14.08 8.63 9.98
CA GLU A 171 14.06 7.30 10.60
C GLU A 171 14.21 6.17 9.55
N ILE A 172 13.57 6.31 8.40
CA ILE A 172 13.71 5.35 7.28
C ILE A 172 15.14 5.38 6.73
N ALA A 173 15.70 6.57 6.51
CA ALA A 173 17.05 6.73 5.95
C ALA A 173 18.15 6.19 6.88
N GLU A 174 18.00 6.31 8.19
CA GLU A 174 18.96 5.79 9.17
C GLU A 174 18.97 4.25 9.24
N ARG A 175 17.86 3.60 8.85
CA ARG A 175 17.70 2.14 8.95
C ARG A 175 18.03 1.40 7.67
N LEU A 176 17.87 2.03 6.52
CA LEU A 176 18.16 1.41 5.23
C LEU A 176 19.60 1.78 4.82
N PRO A 177 20.46 0.81 4.44
CA PRO A 177 21.78 1.14 3.93
C PRO A 177 21.68 2.06 2.70
N GLU A 178 22.70 2.91 2.52
CA GLU A 178 22.85 3.89 1.42
C GLU A 178 22.28 3.38 0.07
N ASN A 179 21.54 4.24 -0.65
CA ASN A 179 20.88 4.00 -1.95
C ASN A 179 19.60 3.12 -1.99
N ARG A 180 18.89 2.89 -0.88
CA ARG A 180 17.62 2.09 -0.92
C ARG A 180 16.30 2.86 -0.80
N TYR A 181 16.35 4.15 -0.49
CA TYR A 181 15.18 5.01 -0.50
C TYR A 181 15.64 6.47 -0.64
N ALA A 182 15.42 7.09 -1.81
CA ALA A 182 15.91 8.45 -2.07
C ALA A 182 15.13 9.58 -1.36
N GLY A 183 14.28 9.23 -0.39
CA GLY A 183 13.30 10.13 0.20
C GLY A 183 12.12 10.35 -0.74
N ASP A 184 10.94 10.59 -0.17
CA ASP A 184 9.71 10.87 -0.90
C ASP A 184 9.75 12.33 -1.41
N ALA A 185 9.89 12.50 -2.73
CA ALA A 185 10.14 13.80 -3.33
C ALA A 185 8.90 14.71 -3.25
N PHE A 186 7.71 14.16 -3.49
CA PHE A 186 6.47 14.89 -3.35
C PHE A 186 6.15 15.22 -1.89
N ALA A 187 6.37 14.32 -0.94
CA ALA A 187 6.13 14.60 0.48
C ALA A 187 6.99 15.78 0.96
N ARG A 188 8.26 15.84 0.54
CA ARG A 188 9.14 16.98 0.80
C ARG A 188 8.66 18.25 0.11
N TYR A 189 8.13 18.13 -1.11
CA TYR A 189 7.58 19.28 -1.82
C TYR A 189 6.34 19.83 -1.08
N LEU A 190 5.43 18.95 -0.66
CA LEU A 190 4.25 19.29 0.12
C LEU A 190 4.63 19.95 1.45
N THR A 191 5.65 19.44 2.16
CA THR A 191 6.19 20.07 3.37
C THR A 191 6.63 21.51 3.09
N GLY A 192 7.31 21.76 1.96
CA GLY A 192 7.67 23.11 1.55
C GLY A 192 6.46 24.01 1.26
N LEU A 193 5.42 23.48 0.61
CA LEU A 193 4.17 24.20 0.35
C LEU A 193 3.47 24.60 1.66
N VAL A 194 3.48 23.72 2.67
CA VAL A 194 2.90 23.97 3.99
C VAL A 194 3.66 25.08 4.71
N TYR A 195 5.00 25.01 4.77
CA TYR A 195 5.81 26.06 5.38
C TYR A 195 5.66 27.39 4.64
N GLU A 196 5.58 27.36 3.31
CA GLU A 196 5.36 28.57 2.51
C GLU A 196 4.00 29.22 2.79
N GLU A 197 2.92 28.43 2.92
CA GLU A 197 1.59 28.94 3.28
C GLU A 197 1.58 29.63 4.64
N LEU A 198 2.41 29.17 5.58
CA LEU A 198 2.57 29.75 6.92
C LEU A 198 3.58 30.90 6.98
N GLY A 199 4.21 31.26 5.85
CA GLY A 199 5.23 32.31 5.80
C GLY A 199 6.57 31.91 6.40
N GLU A 200 6.82 30.61 6.60
CA GLU A 200 8.07 30.04 7.10
C GLU A 200 9.08 29.88 5.95
N TRP A 201 9.48 31.01 5.34
CA TRP A 201 10.23 31.02 4.07
C TRP A 201 11.57 30.27 4.10
N SER A 202 12.25 30.29 5.25
CA SER A 202 13.52 29.57 5.43
C SER A 202 13.32 28.06 5.42
N ASP A 203 12.33 27.58 6.17
CA ASP A 203 11.99 26.16 6.24
C ASP A 203 11.39 25.66 4.92
N ALA A 204 10.56 26.47 4.27
CA ALA A 204 10.07 26.21 2.92
C ALA A 204 11.21 26.01 1.91
N LEU A 205 12.20 26.92 1.91
CA LEU A 205 13.36 26.78 1.01
C LEU A 205 14.17 25.51 1.31
N ILE A 206 14.37 25.17 2.59
CA ILE A 206 15.06 23.93 2.97
C ILE A 206 14.29 22.70 2.45
N ALA A 207 12.97 22.68 2.64
CA ALA A 207 12.12 21.59 2.16
C ALA A 207 12.15 21.48 0.62
N TYR A 208 12.07 22.59 -0.11
CA TYR A 208 12.16 22.62 -1.56
C TYR A 208 13.52 22.15 -2.10
N ARG A 209 14.63 22.50 -1.44
CA ARG A 209 15.96 21.95 -1.80
C ARG A 209 15.98 20.44 -1.68
N LYS A 210 15.52 19.91 -0.54
CA LYS A 210 15.46 18.46 -0.31
C LYS A 210 14.53 17.76 -1.29
N ALA A 211 13.39 18.37 -1.64
CA ALA A 211 12.47 17.86 -2.65
C ALA A 211 13.16 17.79 -4.02
N TYR A 212 13.84 18.86 -4.42
CA TYR A 212 14.56 18.92 -5.69
C TYR A 212 15.68 17.88 -5.78
N GLU A 213 16.45 17.69 -4.70
CA GLU A 213 17.47 16.65 -4.60
C GLU A 213 16.88 15.24 -4.69
N ALA A 214 15.73 15.00 -4.04
CA ALA A 214 15.00 13.73 -4.12
C ALA A 214 14.55 13.43 -5.57
N TYR A 215 13.90 14.39 -6.24
CA TYR A 215 13.51 14.23 -7.66
C TYR A 215 14.71 14.00 -8.58
N ARG A 216 15.86 14.65 -8.33
CA ARG A 216 17.08 14.41 -9.11
C ARG A 216 17.62 12.98 -8.93
N THR A 217 17.43 12.40 -7.75
CA THR A 217 17.84 11.03 -7.46
C THR A 217 16.88 10.05 -8.14
N TYR A 218 15.57 10.29 -8.10
CA TYR A 218 14.56 9.57 -8.88
C TYR A 218 14.84 9.58 -10.37
N ARG A 219 15.24 10.73 -10.94
CA ARG A 219 15.58 10.84 -12.37
C ARG A 219 16.74 9.93 -12.78
N ARG A 220 17.74 9.70 -11.91
CA ARG A 220 18.82 8.73 -12.18
C ARG A 220 18.28 7.30 -12.31
N ASN A 221 17.13 7.03 -11.67
CA ASN A 221 16.44 5.74 -11.68
C ASN A 221 15.24 5.71 -12.65
N ASN A 222 15.10 6.72 -13.54
CA ASN A 222 14.00 6.90 -14.51
C ASN A 222 12.61 7.24 -13.92
N ALA A 223 12.53 7.77 -12.70
CA ALA A 223 11.25 8.05 -11.99
C ALA A 223 10.75 9.51 -12.08
N GLY A 224 11.04 10.22 -13.19
CA GLY A 224 10.43 11.53 -13.49
C GLY A 224 11.34 12.76 -13.33
N GLU A 225 10.89 13.91 -13.85
CA GLU A 225 11.54 15.21 -13.68
C GLU A 225 10.96 15.99 -12.50
N PRO A 226 11.75 16.84 -11.82
CA PRO A 226 11.20 17.75 -10.82
C PRO A 226 10.11 18.65 -11.45
N PRO A 227 8.94 18.83 -10.79
CA PRO A 227 7.87 19.70 -11.27
C PRO A 227 8.38 21.10 -11.61
N SER A 228 7.86 21.70 -12.68
CA SER A 228 8.26 23.02 -13.14
C SER A 228 8.02 24.10 -12.08
N GLN A 229 6.95 23.97 -11.30
CA GLN A 229 6.62 24.90 -10.22
C GLN A 229 7.64 24.82 -9.07
N LEU A 230 8.16 23.64 -8.73
CA LEU A 230 9.23 23.50 -7.73
C LEU A 230 10.49 24.27 -8.13
N LYS A 231 10.84 24.25 -9.43
CA LYS A 231 11.98 25.03 -9.97
C LYS A 231 11.73 26.53 -9.79
N GLN A 232 10.51 27.00 -10.02
CA GLN A 232 10.13 28.40 -9.79
C GLN A 232 10.15 28.77 -8.30
N ASP A 233 9.72 27.87 -7.42
CA ASP A 233 9.74 28.08 -5.97
C ASP A 233 11.17 28.27 -5.44
N LEU A 234 12.11 27.45 -5.91
CA LEU A 234 13.52 27.57 -5.59
C LEU A 234 14.09 28.93 -6.02
N LEU A 235 13.84 29.35 -7.26
CA LEU A 235 14.27 30.65 -7.77
C LEU A 235 13.69 31.80 -6.94
N ARG A 236 12.38 31.73 -6.64
CA ARG A 236 11.65 32.74 -5.88
C ARG A 236 12.18 32.87 -4.45
N LEU A 237 12.34 31.77 -3.72
CA LEU A 237 12.78 31.81 -2.33
C LEU A 237 14.29 32.08 -2.19
N THR A 238 15.13 31.58 -3.09
CA THR A 238 16.57 31.94 -3.10
C THR A 238 16.78 33.42 -3.39
N SER A 239 16.01 33.96 -4.36
CA SER A 239 16.01 35.40 -4.65
C SER A 239 15.57 36.22 -3.44
N ARG A 240 14.47 35.82 -2.77
CA ARG A 240 13.97 36.48 -1.56
C ARG A 240 14.98 36.51 -0.42
N GLN A 241 15.74 35.44 -0.25
CA GLN A 241 16.74 35.30 0.82
C GLN A 241 18.10 35.93 0.46
N GLY A 242 18.25 36.49 -0.75
CA GLY A 242 19.49 37.14 -1.17
C GLY A 242 20.64 36.17 -1.47
N LEU A 243 20.34 34.89 -1.73
CA LEU A 243 21.33 33.84 -2.01
C LEU A 243 21.78 33.91 -3.47
N ARG A 244 22.59 34.92 -3.82
CA ARG A 244 22.93 35.30 -5.21
C ARG A 244 23.60 34.18 -6.01
N ASP A 245 24.55 33.48 -5.42
CA ASP A 245 25.30 32.42 -6.12
C ASP A 245 24.41 31.20 -6.42
N GLU A 246 23.58 30.82 -5.46
CA GLU A 246 22.61 29.72 -5.63
C GLU A 246 21.51 30.08 -6.61
N LEU A 247 21.01 31.33 -6.57
CA LEU A 247 20.07 31.84 -7.57
C LEU A 247 20.69 31.78 -8.97
N ALA A 248 21.94 32.24 -9.15
CA ALA A 248 22.63 32.18 -10.43
C ALA A 248 22.80 30.74 -10.93
N LYS A 249 23.12 29.80 -10.02
CA LYS A 249 23.16 28.36 -10.32
C LYS A 249 21.80 27.85 -10.80
N TYR A 250 20.73 28.10 -10.06
CA TYR A 250 19.39 27.62 -10.42
C TYR A 250 18.87 28.23 -11.73
N ARG A 251 19.12 29.52 -11.98
CA ARG A 251 18.76 30.15 -13.26
C ARG A 251 19.40 29.44 -14.45
N LYS A 252 20.70 29.17 -14.34
CA LYS A 252 21.46 28.45 -15.37
C LYS A 252 21.02 26.99 -15.50
N GLU A 253 20.82 26.29 -14.39
CA GLU A 253 20.44 24.86 -14.36
C GLU A 253 19.02 24.65 -14.90
N PHE A 254 18.09 25.57 -14.62
CA PHE A 254 16.69 25.44 -15.02
C PHE A 254 16.37 26.13 -16.35
N ALA A 255 17.29 26.95 -16.88
CA ALA A 255 17.07 27.81 -18.04
C ALA A 255 15.83 28.72 -17.87
N ILE A 256 15.69 29.33 -16.69
CA ILE A 256 14.59 30.24 -16.34
C ILE A 256 15.17 31.61 -15.97
N ASP A 257 14.83 32.63 -16.76
CA ASP A 257 15.26 34.02 -16.52
C ASP A 257 14.20 34.91 -15.88
N ARG A 258 12.94 34.46 -15.86
CA ARG A 258 11.82 35.16 -15.22
C ARG A 258 11.01 34.19 -14.38
N TRP A 259 10.74 34.59 -13.15
CA TRP A 259 9.85 33.92 -12.20
C TRP A 259 8.99 34.98 -11.52
N MET A 260 7.84 34.59 -10.97
CA MET A 260 7.06 35.50 -10.14
C MET A 260 7.77 35.70 -8.80
N SER A 261 7.90 36.95 -8.37
CA SER A 261 8.36 37.31 -7.03
C SER A 261 7.30 36.97 -5.97
N LEU A 262 7.70 36.95 -4.69
CA LEU A 262 6.74 36.80 -3.59
C LEU A 262 5.73 37.97 -3.53
N GLU A 263 6.16 39.17 -3.93
CA GLU A 263 5.28 40.33 -3.98
C GLU A 263 4.20 40.16 -5.05
N GLU A 264 4.59 39.76 -6.27
CA GLU A 264 3.64 39.48 -7.37
C GLU A 264 2.66 38.35 -7.00
N LEU A 265 3.14 37.27 -6.37
CA LEU A 265 2.25 36.20 -5.89
C LEU A 265 1.31 36.69 -4.77
N GLY A 266 1.82 37.51 -3.84
CA GLY A 266 1.04 38.05 -2.73
C GLY A 266 -0.03 39.07 -3.15
N GLN A 267 0.04 39.60 -4.36
CA GLN A 267 -1.03 40.42 -4.94
C GLN A 267 -2.25 39.57 -5.34
N GLY A 268 -2.03 38.30 -5.71
CA GLY A 268 -3.05 37.31 -6.05
C GLY A 268 -3.29 36.30 -4.95
N GLY A 269 -3.97 35.22 -5.28
CA GLY A 269 -3.92 33.95 -4.55
C GLY A 269 -3.41 32.85 -5.48
N GLU A 270 -3.39 31.61 -4.99
CA GLU A 270 -2.91 30.48 -5.78
C GLU A 270 -3.84 29.28 -5.65
N LEU A 271 -4.24 28.70 -6.78
CA LEU A 271 -4.87 27.39 -6.82
C LEU A 271 -3.78 26.32 -6.85
N VAL A 272 -3.82 25.39 -5.92
CA VAL A 272 -3.00 24.17 -5.90
C VAL A 272 -3.93 22.99 -6.19
N PHE A 273 -3.90 22.49 -7.42
CA PHE A 273 -4.75 21.39 -7.84
C PHE A 273 -3.98 20.08 -7.89
N LEU A 274 -4.53 19.05 -7.25
CA LEU A 274 -4.00 17.69 -7.25
C LEU A 274 -4.93 16.72 -7.97
N LEU A 275 -4.36 15.95 -8.91
CA LEU A 275 -5.00 14.79 -9.49
C LEU A 275 -4.43 13.54 -8.83
N HIS A 276 -5.27 12.79 -8.12
CA HIS A 276 -4.95 11.45 -7.62
C HIS A 276 -5.47 10.45 -8.65
N ASN A 277 -4.57 9.90 -9.46
CA ASN A 277 -4.91 9.16 -10.65
C ASN A 277 -4.79 7.64 -10.44
N GLY A 278 -5.81 6.90 -10.83
CA GLY A 278 -5.84 5.43 -10.78
C GLY A 278 -5.85 4.87 -9.35
N LEU A 279 -5.46 3.60 -9.27
CA LEU A 279 -5.24 2.87 -8.02
C LEU A 279 -3.84 2.26 -8.04
N ALA A 280 -3.27 2.07 -6.86
CA ALA A 280 -1.96 1.47 -6.65
C ALA A 280 -1.83 0.10 -7.35
N PRO A 281 -0.59 -0.31 -7.70
CA PRO A 281 -0.35 -1.60 -8.31
C PRO A 281 -0.76 -2.74 -7.38
N ILE A 282 -1.11 -3.89 -7.95
CA ILE A 282 -1.56 -5.03 -7.16
C ILE A 282 -0.38 -5.87 -6.71
N LYS A 283 -0.20 -6.05 -5.41
CA LYS A 283 0.73 -7.07 -4.92
C LYS A 283 0.12 -8.46 -5.15
N ARG A 284 0.83 -9.31 -5.87
CA ARG A 284 0.47 -10.69 -6.24
C ARG A 284 1.56 -11.65 -5.79
N GLU A 285 1.22 -12.92 -5.70
CA GLU A 285 2.21 -13.98 -5.49
C GLU A 285 2.46 -14.74 -6.79
N HIS A 286 3.71 -15.15 -7.02
CA HIS A 286 4.05 -16.12 -8.04
C HIS A 286 4.99 -17.17 -7.43
N ALA A 287 4.80 -18.44 -7.83
CA ALA A 287 5.66 -19.52 -7.37
C ALA A 287 6.87 -19.66 -8.29
N VAL A 288 8.07 -19.66 -7.70
CA VAL A 288 9.32 -19.96 -8.39
C VAL A 288 9.95 -21.23 -7.82
N THR A 289 10.67 -21.95 -8.68
CA THR A 289 11.53 -23.06 -8.26
C THR A 289 12.96 -22.55 -8.17
N VAL A 290 13.56 -22.67 -7.00
CA VAL A 290 14.93 -22.23 -6.70
C VAL A 290 15.76 -23.42 -6.22
N VAL A 291 17.06 -23.40 -6.54
CA VAL A 291 18.00 -24.40 -6.03
C VAL A 291 18.41 -24.01 -4.62
N ASN A 292 18.22 -24.90 -3.66
CA ASN A 292 18.72 -24.70 -2.31
C ASN A 292 20.25 -24.75 -2.31
N PRO A 293 20.97 -23.67 -1.94
CA PRO A 293 22.43 -23.62 -2.02
C PRO A 293 23.12 -24.63 -1.08
N ASN A 294 22.45 -25.06 -0.01
CA ASN A 294 23.02 -25.99 0.98
C ASN A 294 22.81 -27.47 0.62
N SER A 295 21.78 -27.80 -0.16
CA SER A 295 21.41 -29.19 -0.46
C SER A 295 21.39 -29.54 -1.95
N GLY A 296 21.46 -28.57 -2.84
CA GLY A 296 21.33 -28.76 -4.29
C GLY A 296 19.94 -29.17 -4.77
N HIS A 297 18.96 -29.32 -3.87
CA HIS A 297 17.60 -29.69 -4.22
C HIS A 297 16.79 -28.52 -4.77
N LEU A 298 15.88 -28.83 -5.69
CA LEU A 298 14.87 -27.89 -6.17
C LEU A 298 13.80 -27.71 -5.09
N ILE A 299 13.54 -26.45 -4.76
CA ILE A 299 12.53 -26.04 -3.78
C ILE A 299 11.60 -25.02 -4.42
N ARG A 300 10.29 -25.22 -4.26
CA ARG A 300 9.27 -24.26 -4.68
C ARG A 300 9.05 -23.24 -3.57
N VAL A 301 9.15 -21.95 -3.88
CA VAL A 301 8.85 -20.85 -2.97
C VAL A 301 7.86 -19.87 -3.61
N SER A 302 6.98 -19.29 -2.80
CA SER A 302 6.02 -18.26 -3.24
C SER A 302 6.62 -16.89 -2.97
N LEU A 303 6.82 -16.09 -4.02
CA LEU A 303 7.41 -14.76 -3.93
C LEU A 303 6.42 -13.67 -4.35
N PRO A 304 6.43 -12.51 -3.67
CA PRO A 304 5.59 -11.38 -4.05
C PRO A 304 6.13 -10.67 -5.30
N TYR A 305 5.22 -10.08 -6.08
CA TYR A 305 5.53 -9.12 -7.14
C TYR A 305 4.39 -8.11 -7.29
N TYR A 306 4.67 -6.94 -7.84
CA TYR A 306 3.64 -5.97 -8.18
C TYR A 306 3.19 -6.15 -9.64
N GLN A 307 1.89 -6.33 -9.84
CA GLN A 307 1.22 -6.25 -11.12
C GLN A 307 0.82 -4.79 -11.36
N THR A 308 1.42 -4.16 -12.37
CA THR A 308 1.16 -2.78 -12.74
C THR A 308 -0.23 -2.60 -13.36
N ARG A 309 -0.80 -1.40 -13.20
CA ARG A 309 -2.09 -1.00 -13.75
C ARG A 309 -1.94 0.37 -14.39
N ALA A 310 -1.97 0.43 -15.73
CA ALA A 310 -1.88 1.72 -16.41
C ALA A 310 -3.24 2.46 -16.32
N PRO A 311 -3.29 3.67 -15.72
CA PRO A 311 -4.53 4.45 -15.70
C PRO A 311 -4.89 4.93 -17.11
N ALA A 312 -6.19 5.01 -17.41
CA ALA A 312 -6.67 5.55 -18.69
C ALA A 312 -6.44 7.06 -18.81
N VAL A 313 -6.46 7.76 -17.67
CA VAL A 313 -6.09 9.18 -17.57
C VAL A 313 -4.58 9.29 -17.43
N THR A 314 -3.99 10.21 -18.20
CA THR A 314 -2.56 10.52 -18.16
C THR A 314 -2.25 11.90 -17.61
N ALA A 315 -3.21 12.83 -17.69
CA ALA A 315 -3.12 14.17 -17.11
C ALA A 315 -4.50 14.82 -16.94
N ALA A 316 -4.57 15.95 -16.25
CA ALA A 316 -5.72 16.82 -16.24
C ALA A 316 -5.35 18.20 -16.79
N ARG A 317 -6.20 18.78 -17.64
CA ARG A 317 -6.11 20.18 -18.06
C ARG A 317 -7.19 20.99 -17.35
N LEU A 318 -6.76 22.02 -16.64
CA LEU A 318 -7.62 22.97 -15.95
C LEU A 318 -7.85 24.16 -16.86
N ASN A 319 -9.11 24.53 -17.08
CA ASN A 319 -9.54 25.73 -17.77
C ASN A 319 -10.30 26.64 -16.78
N LEU A 320 -9.73 27.80 -16.46
CA LEU A 320 -10.31 28.79 -15.55
C LEU A 320 -9.72 30.18 -15.79
N GLY A 321 -10.54 31.23 -15.68
CA GLY A 321 -10.06 32.62 -15.78
C GLY A 321 -9.37 32.96 -17.11
N GLY A 322 -9.82 32.36 -18.22
CA GLY A 322 -9.18 32.50 -19.55
C GLY A 322 -7.80 31.84 -19.67
N SER A 323 -7.33 31.15 -18.63
CA SER A 323 -6.07 30.43 -18.62
C SER A 323 -6.31 28.92 -18.68
N ALA A 324 -5.36 28.21 -19.31
CA ALA A 324 -5.31 26.75 -19.30
C ALA A 324 -3.96 26.28 -18.76
N ALA A 325 -3.96 25.29 -17.87
CA ALA A 325 -2.75 24.62 -17.42
C ALA A 325 -2.98 23.12 -17.27
N THR A 326 -1.93 22.34 -17.53
CA THR A 326 -1.96 20.88 -17.45
C THR A 326 -1.18 20.41 -16.24
N THR A 327 -1.66 19.37 -15.57
CA THR A 327 -0.95 18.74 -14.47
C THR A 327 0.37 18.12 -14.91
N GLU A 328 1.35 18.19 -14.03
CA GLU A 328 2.64 17.52 -14.16
C GLU A 328 2.74 16.40 -13.11
N PRO A 329 3.38 15.27 -13.43
CA PRO A 329 3.64 14.22 -12.45
C PRO A 329 4.37 14.78 -11.24
N ALA A 330 3.86 14.50 -10.05
CA ALA A 330 4.45 14.88 -8.78
C ALA A 330 4.92 13.66 -7.99
N GLU A 331 4.18 12.55 -8.01
CA GLU A 331 4.58 11.31 -7.33
C GLU A 331 4.19 10.08 -8.17
N ASP A 332 5.09 9.10 -8.27
CA ASP A 332 4.83 7.81 -8.92
C ASP A 332 4.77 6.72 -7.84
N VAL A 333 3.57 6.53 -7.27
CA VAL A 333 3.34 5.56 -6.19
C VAL A 333 3.59 4.13 -6.67
N GLN A 334 3.34 3.85 -7.95
CA GLN A 334 3.66 2.55 -8.53
C GLN A 334 5.16 2.28 -8.50
N ALA A 335 5.99 3.24 -8.93
CA ALA A 335 7.44 3.12 -8.88
C ALA A 335 7.93 2.94 -7.44
N MET A 336 7.41 3.72 -6.48
CA MET A 336 7.74 3.56 -5.05
C MET A 336 7.45 2.15 -4.55
N ALA A 337 6.27 1.61 -4.86
CA ALA A 337 5.86 0.28 -4.43
C ALA A 337 6.79 -0.81 -5.00
N VAL A 338 7.12 -0.72 -6.29
CA VAL A 338 8.04 -1.65 -6.97
C VAL A 338 9.46 -1.54 -6.40
N GLU A 339 9.98 -0.33 -6.21
CA GLU A 339 11.31 -0.09 -5.65
C GLU A 339 11.43 -0.60 -4.21
N SER A 340 10.43 -0.32 -3.37
CA SER A 340 10.36 -0.82 -2.00
C SER A 340 10.37 -2.35 -1.95
N LEU A 341 9.60 -3.01 -2.82
CA LEU A 341 9.60 -4.47 -2.89
C LEU A 341 10.97 -5.00 -3.34
N ASN A 342 11.53 -4.45 -4.42
CA ASN A 342 12.82 -4.87 -4.97
C ASN A 342 13.94 -4.75 -3.93
N ALA A 343 13.94 -3.69 -3.12
CA ALA A 343 14.90 -3.51 -2.03
C ALA A 343 14.81 -4.62 -0.95
N LYS A 344 13.61 -5.17 -0.73
CA LYS A 344 13.33 -6.22 0.26
C LYS A 344 13.43 -7.65 -0.30
N MET A 345 13.36 -7.82 -1.62
CA MET A 345 13.37 -9.12 -2.28
C MET A 345 14.51 -10.06 -1.85
N PRO A 346 15.76 -9.63 -1.63
CA PRO A 346 16.82 -10.52 -1.18
C PRO A 346 16.52 -11.19 0.17
N VAL A 347 15.99 -10.42 1.13
CA VAL A 347 15.65 -10.91 2.47
C VAL A 347 14.41 -11.81 2.41
N ILE A 348 13.39 -11.40 1.65
CA ILE A 348 12.16 -12.19 1.43
C ILE A 348 12.50 -13.55 0.83
N THR A 349 13.33 -13.54 -0.23
CA THR A 349 13.74 -14.77 -0.94
C THR A 349 14.55 -15.68 -0.03
N ALA A 350 15.54 -15.15 0.69
CA ALA A 350 16.36 -15.94 1.60
C ALA A 350 15.51 -16.61 2.70
N ARG A 351 14.54 -15.88 3.26
CA ARG A 351 13.63 -16.41 4.29
C ARG A 351 12.72 -17.50 3.71
N ALA A 352 12.14 -17.29 2.54
CA ALA A 352 11.28 -18.27 1.89
C ALA A 352 12.04 -19.57 1.56
N VAL A 353 13.28 -19.46 1.06
CA VAL A 353 14.16 -20.61 0.82
C VAL A 353 14.47 -21.36 2.11
N ALA A 354 14.86 -20.64 3.18
CA ALA A 354 15.17 -21.26 4.46
C ALA A 354 13.95 -21.99 5.05
N ARG A 355 12.78 -21.35 5.04
CA ARG A 355 11.52 -21.93 5.50
C ARG A 355 11.16 -23.18 4.72
N ALA A 356 11.25 -23.12 3.39
CA ALA A 356 10.90 -24.24 2.54
C ALA A 356 11.89 -25.41 2.70
N ALA A 357 13.19 -25.14 2.92
CA ALA A 357 14.18 -26.16 3.27
C ALA A 357 13.87 -26.86 4.61
N VAL A 358 13.50 -26.09 5.65
CA VAL A 358 13.10 -26.63 6.95
C VAL A 358 11.85 -27.49 6.83
N LYS A 359 10.81 -27.01 6.12
CA LYS A 359 9.57 -27.76 5.87
C LYS A 359 9.85 -29.07 5.11
N GLN A 360 10.72 -29.05 4.11
CA GLN A 360 11.12 -30.23 3.35
C GLN A 360 11.83 -31.27 4.26
N GLU A 361 12.71 -30.82 5.15
CA GLU A 361 13.43 -31.69 6.08
C GLU A 361 12.48 -32.34 7.11
N VAL A 362 11.53 -31.56 7.64
CA VAL A 362 10.47 -32.08 8.53
C VAL A 362 9.62 -33.12 7.81
N ALA A 363 9.21 -32.85 6.57
CA ALA A 363 8.42 -33.79 5.77
C ALA A 363 9.18 -35.10 5.51
N ARG A 364 10.49 -35.04 5.19
CA ARG A 364 11.35 -36.22 5.01
C ARG A 364 11.46 -37.05 6.29
N LYS A 365 11.71 -36.41 7.44
CA LYS A 365 11.79 -37.09 8.75
C LYS A 365 10.44 -37.67 9.21
N ALA A 366 9.33 -36.98 8.92
CA ALA A 366 7.98 -37.46 9.23
C ALA A 366 7.58 -38.66 8.35
N GLY A 367 7.98 -38.67 7.08
CA GLY A 367 7.82 -39.82 6.16
C GLY A 367 8.75 -41.01 6.49
N GLY A 368 9.76 -40.80 7.33
CA GLY A 368 10.76 -41.80 7.74
C GLY A 368 10.47 -42.53 9.07
N ARG A 369 9.29 -42.40 9.67
CA ARG A 369 8.92 -43.24 10.83
C ARG A 369 8.58 -44.66 10.36
N ASP A 370 9.58 -45.51 10.49
CA ASP A 370 9.60 -46.98 10.47
C ASP A 370 8.22 -47.66 10.37
N ASN A 371 7.91 -48.20 9.19
CA ASN A 371 6.92 -49.25 9.04
C ASN A 371 7.65 -50.53 8.60
N ARG A 372 8.40 -51.11 9.54
CA ARG A 372 8.96 -52.46 9.40
C ARG A 372 7.94 -53.58 9.62
N ASP A 373 6.69 -53.26 9.97
CA ASP A 373 5.61 -54.24 10.01
C ASP A 373 4.64 -54.05 8.83
N GLN A 374 4.82 -54.95 7.88
CA GLN A 374 4.07 -55.08 6.63
C GLN A 374 2.60 -55.42 6.93
N GLN A 375 1.72 -54.41 6.87
CA GLN A 375 0.35 -54.63 6.44
C GLN A 375 -0.11 -53.44 5.61
N ALA A 376 -0.20 -53.67 4.29
CA ALA A 376 -0.61 -52.70 3.28
C ALA A 376 -2.04 -52.20 3.53
N SER A 377 -2.16 -51.22 4.42
CA SER A 377 -3.32 -50.35 4.49
C SER A 377 -3.03 -49.12 3.64
N LEU A 378 -4.04 -48.55 2.98
CA LEU A 378 -3.91 -47.30 2.23
C LEU A 378 -3.62 -46.09 3.15
N ALA A 379 -3.64 -46.28 4.47
CA ALA A 379 -3.52 -45.22 5.46
C ALA A 379 -2.13 -44.54 5.52
N PRO A 380 -0.98 -45.25 5.48
CA PRO A 380 0.34 -44.61 5.51
C PRO A 380 0.65 -43.86 4.21
N ALA A 381 0.24 -44.40 3.06
CA ALA A 381 0.40 -43.76 1.75
C ALA A 381 -0.50 -42.52 1.60
N LEU A 382 -1.71 -42.54 2.16
CA LEU A 382 -2.58 -41.37 2.22
C LEU A 382 -2.09 -40.34 3.24
N LEU A 383 -1.51 -40.77 4.38
CA LEU A 383 -0.87 -39.89 5.37
C LEU A 383 0.34 -39.16 4.77
N SER A 384 1.21 -39.86 4.05
CA SER A 384 2.36 -39.25 3.36
C SER A 384 1.91 -38.27 2.28
N LEU A 385 0.88 -38.61 1.48
CA LEU A 385 0.29 -37.68 0.51
C LEU A 385 -0.33 -36.45 1.19
N THR A 386 -1.00 -36.61 2.34
CA THR A 386 -1.58 -35.47 3.07
C THR A 386 -0.51 -34.53 3.65
N VAL A 387 0.65 -35.04 4.08
CA VAL A 387 1.75 -34.22 4.60
C VAL A 387 2.49 -33.50 3.47
N GLU A 388 2.73 -34.17 2.33
CA GLU A 388 3.34 -33.55 1.14
C GLU A 388 2.45 -32.47 0.52
N VAL A 389 1.15 -32.72 0.41
CA VAL A 389 0.18 -31.74 -0.10
C VAL A 389 -0.02 -30.58 0.90
N ALA A 390 -0.06 -30.85 2.22
CA ALA A 390 -0.14 -29.79 3.22
C ALA A 390 1.10 -28.88 3.21
N GLY A 391 2.30 -29.42 3.00
CA GLY A 391 3.53 -28.64 2.86
C GLY A 391 3.50 -27.68 1.67
N LEU A 392 2.96 -28.12 0.54
CA LEU A 392 2.81 -27.32 -0.69
C LEU A 392 1.72 -26.24 -0.60
N LEU A 393 0.72 -26.40 0.27
CA LEU A 393 -0.38 -25.45 0.44
C LEU A 393 -0.12 -24.34 1.48
N THR A 394 0.91 -24.49 2.34
CA THR A 394 1.16 -23.55 3.45
C THR A 394 2.08 -22.39 3.10
N GLU A 395 2.79 -22.43 1.96
CA GLU A 395 3.70 -21.34 1.58
C GLU A 395 2.98 -20.27 0.76
N ARG A 396 2.84 -19.08 1.34
CA ARG A 396 2.24 -17.91 0.70
C ARG A 396 3.11 -16.68 0.87
N ALA A 397 3.17 -15.88 -0.18
CA ALA A 397 3.75 -14.56 -0.08
C ALA A 397 2.73 -13.61 0.56
N ASP A 398 3.22 -12.57 1.25
CA ASP A 398 2.34 -11.50 1.67
C ASP A 398 1.94 -10.64 0.46
N THR A 399 0.67 -10.74 0.07
CA THR A 399 0.08 -9.98 -1.03
C THR A 399 -0.72 -8.76 -0.55
N ARG A 400 -0.67 -8.43 0.75
CA ARG A 400 -1.33 -7.23 1.28
C ARG A 400 -0.58 -5.98 0.84
N SER A 401 -1.34 -4.94 0.48
CA SER A 401 -0.85 -3.62 0.06
C SER A 401 -1.98 -2.60 0.17
N TRP A 402 -1.66 -1.32 0.34
CA TRP A 402 -2.65 -0.24 0.42
C TRP A 402 -3.23 0.13 -0.96
N LEU A 403 -4.22 -0.66 -1.42
CA LEU A 403 -4.75 -0.60 -2.79
C LEU A 403 -5.52 0.67 -3.15
N THR A 404 -6.03 1.43 -2.17
CA THR A 404 -6.75 2.70 -2.42
C THR A 404 -5.83 3.90 -2.65
N LEU A 405 -4.51 3.76 -2.47
CA LEU A 405 -3.58 4.78 -2.93
C LEU A 405 -3.73 4.97 -4.44
N PRO A 406 -3.48 6.16 -5.00
CA PRO A 406 -3.46 6.34 -6.44
C PRO A 406 -2.25 5.64 -7.06
N HIS A 407 -2.33 5.40 -8.38
CA HIS A 407 -1.17 4.99 -9.18
C HIS A 407 -0.12 6.10 -9.23
N ASP A 408 -0.56 7.34 -9.47
CA ASP A 408 0.27 8.54 -9.50
C ASP A 408 -0.47 9.74 -8.92
N ILE A 409 0.29 10.70 -8.39
CA ILE A 409 -0.20 12.02 -7.99
C ILE A 409 0.36 13.03 -8.96
N GLN A 410 -0.51 13.88 -9.50
CA GLN A 410 -0.11 14.99 -10.37
C GLN A 410 -0.51 16.32 -9.76
N LEU A 411 0.24 17.35 -10.10
CA LEU A 411 0.09 18.68 -9.53
C LEU A 411 0.06 19.72 -10.65
N VAL A 412 -0.80 20.71 -10.50
CA VAL A 412 -0.64 22.00 -11.18
C VAL A 412 -0.91 23.12 -10.19
N ARG A 413 -0.16 24.21 -10.33
CA ARG A 413 -0.38 25.42 -9.54
C ARG A 413 -0.62 26.61 -10.43
N LEU A 414 -1.61 27.42 -10.07
CA LEU A 414 -2.10 28.53 -10.86
C LEU A 414 -2.24 29.76 -9.97
N PRO A 415 -1.32 30.73 -10.09
CA PRO A 415 -1.50 32.08 -9.55
C PRO A 415 -2.70 32.75 -10.21
N LEU A 416 -3.64 33.26 -9.42
CA LEU A 416 -4.90 33.83 -9.89
C LEU A 416 -5.27 35.08 -9.09
N PRO A 417 -5.97 36.06 -9.69
CA PRO A 417 -6.59 37.13 -8.92
C PRO A 417 -7.54 36.56 -7.86
N PRO A 418 -7.68 37.19 -6.68
CA PRO A 418 -8.63 36.75 -5.68
C PRO A 418 -10.07 36.82 -6.23
N GLY A 419 -10.90 35.83 -5.91
CA GLY A 419 -12.25 35.74 -6.43
C GLY A 419 -12.81 34.32 -6.41
N GLU A 420 -14.04 34.16 -6.85
CA GLU A 420 -14.68 32.85 -7.02
C GLU A 420 -14.59 32.40 -8.47
N TYR A 421 -14.17 31.15 -8.67
CA TYR A 421 -13.99 30.57 -9.99
C TYR A 421 -14.80 29.29 -10.15
N THR A 422 -15.25 29.04 -11.39
CA THR A 422 -15.65 27.70 -11.83
C THR A 422 -14.48 27.10 -12.58
N VAL A 423 -14.02 25.93 -12.14
CA VAL A 423 -12.86 25.25 -12.73
C VAL A 423 -13.34 24.08 -13.57
N ASN A 424 -13.07 24.12 -14.87
CA ASN A 424 -13.33 22.98 -15.75
C ASN A 424 -12.07 22.13 -15.85
N VAL A 425 -12.19 20.86 -15.45
CA VAL A 425 -11.11 19.87 -15.40
C VAL A 425 -11.34 18.86 -16.51
N GLU A 426 -10.59 18.98 -17.60
CA GLU A 426 -10.55 17.99 -18.68
C GLU A 426 -9.57 16.88 -18.29
N LEU A 427 -10.08 15.66 -18.09
CA LEU A 427 -9.26 14.47 -17.91
C LEU A 427 -8.75 14.03 -19.28
N LEU A 428 -7.44 13.88 -19.43
CA LEU A 428 -6.77 13.62 -20.69
C LEU A 428 -6.32 12.17 -20.80
N GLY A 429 -6.55 11.54 -21.96
CA GLY A 429 -6.05 10.21 -22.29
C GLY A 429 -4.63 10.21 -22.88
N PRO A 430 -4.12 9.05 -23.34
CA PRO A 430 -2.74 8.91 -23.82
C PRO A 430 -2.33 9.80 -25.00
N HIS A 431 -3.28 10.22 -25.85
CA HIS A 431 -3.03 11.12 -26.98
C HIS A 431 -3.41 12.57 -26.67
N ARG A 432 -3.51 12.93 -25.37
CA ARG A 432 -3.91 14.26 -24.87
C ARG A 432 -5.31 14.71 -25.28
N GLN A 433 -6.15 13.78 -25.72
CA GLN A 433 -7.57 13.99 -25.96
C GLN A 433 -8.32 14.05 -24.63
N ALA A 434 -9.30 14.94 -24.50
CA ALA A 434 -10.20 14.94 -23.35
C ALA A 434 -11.11 13.70 -23.41
N ILE A 435 -11.09 12.89 -22.35
CA ILE A 435 -11.94 11.69 -22.22
C ILE A 435 -13.15 11.92 -21.32
N GLU A 436 -13.03 12.84 -20.37
CA GLU A 436 -14.08 13.25 -19.44
C GLU A 436 -13.84 14.71 -19.06
N THR A 437 -14.89 15.48 -18.80
CA THR A 437 -14.77 16.84 -18.24
C THR A 437 -15.57 16.91 -16.96
N ARG A 438 -14.93 17.42 -15.90
CA ARG A 438 -15.55 17.62 -14.59
C ARG A 438 -15.53 19.10 -14.24
N THR A 439 -16.62 19.61 -13.68
CA THR A 439 -16.72 21.00 -13.26
C THR A 439 -16.66 21.09 -11.74
N LEU A 440 -15.75 21.91 -11.23
CA LEU A 440 -15.66 22.28 -9.82
C LEU A 440 -16.22 23.69 -9.64
N PRO A 441 -17.47 23.83 -9.13
CA PRO A 441 -18.05 25.14 -8.93
C PRO A 441 -17.50 25.81 -7.67
N ARG A 442 -17.47 27.16 -7.68
CA ARG A 442 -17.22 28.00 -6.50
C ARG A 442 -15.89 27.71 -5.78
N VAL A 443 -14.80 27.61 -6.52
CA VAL A 443 -13.45 27.59 -5.95
C VAL A 443 -13.05 29.01 -5.57
N THR A 444 -12.95 29.30 -4.26
CA THR A 444 -12.61 30.62 -3.74
C THR A 444 -11.09 30.79 -3.62
N ILE A 445 -10.53 31.69 -4.41
CA ILE A 445 -9.13 32.09 -4.34
C ILE A 445 -8.98 33.29 -3.42
N ARG A 446 -8.15 33.15 -2.37
CA ARG A 446 -7.91 34.17 -1.36
C ARG A 446 -6.56 34.85 -1.57
N LYS A 447 -6.52 36.17 -1.40
CA LYS A 447 -5.29 36.96 -1.55
C LYS A 447 -4.22 36.47 -0.57
N GLY A 448 -3.00 36.25 -1.06
CA GLY A 448 -1.85 35.83 -0.26
C GLY A 448 -1.88 34.36 0.19
N HIS A 449 -2.88 33.58 -0.20
CA HIS A 449 -3.09 32.22 0.28
C HIS A 449 -3.18 31.20 -0.86
N LYS A 450 -2.77 29.97 -0.55
CA LYS A 450 -3.00 28.81 -1.39
C LYS A 450 -4.37 28.20 -1.11
N THR A 451 -5.03 27.79 -2.18
CA THR A 451 -6.31 27.08 -2.15
C THR A 451 -6.06 25.68 -2.69
N PHE A 452 -6.10 24.68 -1.82
CA PHE A 452 -5.86 23.28 -2.19
C PHE A 452 -7.18 22.64 -2.65
N VAL A 453 -7.12 21.97 -3.79
CA VAL A 453 -8.26 21.26 -4.37
C VAL A 453 -7.76 19.95 -4.95
N SER A 454 -8.38 18.84 -4.59
CA SER A 454 -8.02 17.53 -5.13
C SER A 454 -9.15 16.86 -5.91
N GLN A 455 -8.82 16.01 -6.87
CA GLN A 455 -9.76 15.05 -7.46
C GLN A 455 -9.16 13.64 -7.48
N HIS A 456 -9.98 12.65 -7.16
CA HIS A 456 -9.63 11.23 -7.33
C HIS A 456 -10.31 10.71 -8.60
N VAL A 457 -9.54 10.02 -9.43
CA VAL A 457 -10.03 9.43 -10.67
C VAL A 457 -9.63 7.97 -10.70
N VAL A 458 -10.64 7.08 -10.71
CA VAL A 458 -10.43 5.65 -10.89
C VAL A 458 -11.14 5.27 -12.19
N SER A 459 -10.36 4.91 -13.20
CA SER A 459 -10.89 4.50 -14.51
C SER A 459 -11.19 2.99 -14.55
N PRO A 460 -12.19 2.54 -15.33
CA PRO A 460 -12.52 1.12 -15.55
C PRO A 460 -11.35 0.26 -16.04
#